data_AF-A0A354C7L1-F1
#
_entry.id   AF-A0A354C7L1-F1
#
_cell.length_a   1.000
_cell.length_b   1.000
_cell.length_c   1.000
_cell.angle_alpha   90.00
_cell.angle_beta   90.00
_cell.angle_gamma   90.00
#
_symmetry.space_group_name_H-M   'P 1'
#
loop_
_entity.id
_entity.type
_entity.pdbx_description
1 polymer ?
#
loop_
_entity_poly.entity_id
_entity_poly.type
_entity_poly.pdbx_seq_one_letter_code
_entity_poly.pdbx_strand_id
1 'polypeptide(L)'
;MLSEETAIGRYPVEAVVMMAIIATSAERERESIRDLYDLPAYFRKSAGSGKSTVEDIVSLDAVEAAQALRINYILVTMQSGGTPRLISRFKSGTTTCSKTGCPEIVP
;
A
#
# COMPACT_ATOMS: atom_id res chain seq x y z
N MET A 1 -7.91 10.49 -9.22
CA MET A 1 -7.46 10.86 -10.58
C MET A 1 -8.06 12.21 -10.91
N LEU A 2 -7.29 13.10 -11.52
CA LEU A 2 -7.73 14.42 -11.99
C LEU A 2 -7.69 14.42 -13.52
N SER A 3 -8.63 15.11 -14.16
CA SER A 3 -8.78 15.16 -15.61
C SER A 3 -8.74 16.62 -16.07
N GLU A 4 -9.91 17.22 -16.33
CA GLU A 4 -10.05 18.59 -16.83
C GLU A 4 -9.54 19.63 -15.83
N GLU A 5 -9.58 19.29 -14.53
CA GLU A 5 -9.11 20.12 -13.43
C GLU A 5 -7.61 20.43 -13.53
N THR A 6 -6.82 19.46 -14.03
CA THR A 6 -5.39 19.61 -14.26
C THR A 6 -5.02 19.90 -15.71
N ALA A 7 -5.87 19.54 -16.68
CA ALA A 7 -5.57 19.66 -18.11
C ALA A 7 -5.92 21.05 -18.69
N ILE A 8 -7.05 21.63 -18.31
CA ILE A 8 -7.54 22.91 -18.85
C ILE A 8 -8.06 23.86 -17.76
N GLY A 9 -8.03 23.44 -16.49
CA GLY A 9 -8.50 24.20 -15.35
C GLY A 9 -7.67 25.48 -15.11
N ARG A 10 -8.30 26.51 -14.54
CA ARG A 10 -7.60 27.74 -14.14
C ARG A 10 -6.68 27.57 -12.94
N TYR A 11 -6.87 26.49 -12.17
CA TYR A 11 -6.19 26.24 -10.88
C TYR A 11 -5.67 24.79 -10.79
N PRO A 12 -4.77 24.36 -11.70
CA PRO A 12 -4.32 22.98 -11.75
C PRO A 12 -3.48 22.58 -10.52
N VAL A 13 -2.73 23.51 -9.93
CA VAL A 13 -1.89 23.24 -8.75
C VAL A 13 -2.77 23.07 -7.52
N GLU A 14 -3.76 23.94 -7.34
CA GLU A 14 -4.69 23.91 -6.23
C GLU A 14 -5.55 22.65 -6.24
N ALA A 15 -5.94 22.19 -7.43
CA ALA A 15 -6.66 20.92 -7.59
C ALA A 15 -5.84 19.71 -7.09
N VAL A 16 -4.55 19.65 -7.45
CA VAL A 16 -3.64 18.60 -6.98
C VAL A 16 -3.41 18.69 -5.46
N VAL A 17 -3.18 19.91 -4.95
CA VAL A 17 -2.99 20.14 -3.50
C VAL A 17 -4.24 19.72 -2.72
N MET A 18 -5.43 20.07 -3.19
CA MET A 18 -6.69 19.66 -2.56
C MET A 18 -6.84 18.14 -2.55
N MET A 19 -6.54 17.47 -3.68
CA MET A 19 -6.56 16.00 -3.73
C MET A 19 -5.59 15.37 -2.73
N ALA A 20 -4.38 15.91 -2.60
CA ALA A 20 -3.39 15.42 -1.64
C ALA A 20 -3.85 15.61 -0.19
N ILE A 21 -4.49 16.74 0.14
CA ILE A 21 -5.05 17.00 1.46
C ILE A 21 -6.15 16.00 1.79
N ILE A 22 -7.12 15.81 0.87
CA ILE A 22 -8.24 14.87 1.05
C ILE A 22 -7.73 13.44 1.20
N ALA A 23 -6.77 13.02 0.36
CA ALA A 23 -6.20 11.68 0.44
C ALA A 23 -5.51 11.46 1.79
N THR A 24 -4.69 12.40 2.24
CA THR A 24 -3.98 12.31 3.52
C THR A 24 -4.94 12.29 4.72
N SER A 25 -6.00 13.11 4.69
CA SER A 25 -7.01 13.11 5.78
C SER A 25 -7.81 11.80 5.80
N ALA A 26 -8.23 11.31 4.64
CA ALA A 26 -8.97 10.06 4.54
C ALA A 26 -8.13 8.86 4.97
N GLU A 27 -6.84 8.83 4.62
CA GLU A 27 -5.92 7.77 5.04
C GLU A 27 -5.68 7.77 6.54
N ARG A 28 -5.53 8.94 7.17
CA ARG A 28 -5.43 9.08 8.63
C ARG A 28 -6.68 8.62 9.37
N GLU A 29 -7.86 8.99 8.87
CA GLU A 29 -9.12 8.55 9.47
C GLU A 29 -9.29 7.04 9.35
N ARG A 30 -8.86 6.45 8.22
CA ARG A 30 -8.85 5.00 8.03
C ARG A 30 -7.97 4.24 9.05
N GLU A 31 -6.86 4.83 9.50
CA GLU A 31 -6.04 4.26 10.59
C GLU A 31 -6.73 4.32 11.96
N SER A 32 -7.62 5.29 12.17
CA SER A 32 -8.39 5.42 13.40
C SER A 32 -9.52 4.37 13.50
N ILE A 33 -10.06 3.92 12.36
CA ILE A 33 -11.07 2.87 12.28
C ILE A 33 -10.37 1.50 12.31
N ARG A 34 -9.86 1.14 13.50
CA ARG A 34 -9.14 -0.13 13.74
C ARG A 34 -9.95 -1.40 13.43
N ASP A 35 -11.28 -1.30 13.36
CA ASP A 35 -12.15 -2.46 13.10
C ASP A 35 -12.20 -2.88 11.62
N LEU A 36 -11.76 -2.01 10.69
CA LEU A 36 -11.54 -2.38 9.27
C LEU A 36 -10.14 -2.96 9.02
N TYR A 37 -9.30 -3.02 10.07
CA TYR A 37 -7.86 -3.23 9.98
C TYR A 37 -7.44 -4.70 10.04
N ASP A 38 -8.39 -5.62 10.28
CA ASP A 38 -8.07 -7.05 10.32
C ASP A 38 -8.04 -7.70 8.91
N LEU A 39 -7.58 -6.93 7.93
CA LEU A 39 -7.20 -7.45 6.61
C LEU A 39 -6.18 -8.59 6.75
N PRO A 40 -5.15 -8.52 7.63
CA PRO A 40 -4.27 -9.64 7.92
C PRO A 40 -5.03 -10.89 8.39
N ALA A 41 -5.98 -10.82 9.33
CA ALA A 41 -6.75 -12.02 9.69
C ALA A 41 -7.77 -12.44 8.62
N TYR A 42 -8.33 -11.52 7.83
CA TYR A 42 -9.15 -11.87 6.68
C TYR A 42 -8.34 -12.68 5.66
N PHE A 43 -7.12 -12.24 5.36
CA PHE A 43 -6.19 -12.95 4.51
C PHE A 43 -5.70 -14.25 5.15
N ARG A 44 -5.51 -14.32 6.47
CA ARG A 44 -5.19 -15.56 7.20
C ARG A 44 -6.31 -16.59 7.07
N LYS A 45 -7.56 -16.15 7.16
CA LYS A 45 -8.75 -16.99 6.97
C LYS A 45 -8.87 -17.48 5.53
N SER A 46 -8.52 -16.63 4.56
CA SER A 46 -8.35 -16.99 3.14
C SER A 46 -7.16 -17.95 2.94
N ALA A 47 -6.08 -17.81 3.71
CA ALA A 47 -4.86 -18.57 3.52
C ALA A 47 -5.03 -20.06 3.90
N GLY A 48 -5.96 -20.35 4.81
CA GLY A 48 -6.38 -21.73 5.12
C GLY A 48 -7.19 -22.41 4.01
N SER A 49 -7.62 -21.68 2.97
CA SER A 49 -8.45 -22.20 1.88
C SER A 49 -7.69 -22.83 0.71
N GLY A 50 -6.36 -22.98 0.82
CA GLY A 50 -5.51 -23.69 -0.15
C GLY A 50 -5.15 -22.90 -1.42
N LYS A 51 -5.42 -21.58 -1.47
CA LYS A 51 -5.10 -20.69 -2.59
C LYS A 51 -3.91 -19.76 -2.35
N SER A 52 -3.24 -19.89 -1.22
CA SER A 52 -2.13 -19.02 -0.80
C SER A 52 -0.85 -19.46 -1.46
N THR A 53 -0.17 -18.54 -2.15
CA THR A 53 1.19 -18.76 -2.62
C THR A 53 2.19 -18.56 -1.47
N VAL A 54 3.41 -19.10 -1.60
CA VAL A 54 4.49 -18.85 -0.63
C VAL A 54 4.76 -17.35 -0.48
N GLU A 55 4.64 -16.61 -1.59
CA GLU A 55 4.81 -15.16 -1.64
C GLU A 55 3.78 -14.41 -0.81
N ASP A 56 2.53 -14.89 -0.78
CA ASP A 56 1.46 -14.31 0.05
C ASP A 56 1.76 -14.47 1.55
N ILE A 57 2.25 -15.66 1.96
CA ILE A 57 2.58 -15.96 3.35
C ILE A 57 3.76 -15.09 3.82
N VAL A 58 4.85 -15.05 3.03
CA VAL A 58 6.03 -14.24 3.35
C VAL A 58 5.68 -12.75 3.40
N SER A 59 4.80 -12.28 2.52
CA SER A 59 4.34 -10.87 2.52
C SER A 59 3.49 -10.54 3.75
N LEU A 60 2.61 -11.46 4.16
CA LEU A 60 1.79 -11.31 5.36
C LEU A 60 2.66 -11.27 6.62
N ASP A 61 3.59 -12.21 6.76
CA ASP A 61 4.51 -12.26 7.91
C ASP A 61 5.38 -10.99 8.01
N ALA A 62 5.86 -10.48 6.88
CA ALA A 62 6.63 -9.24 6.83
C ALA A 62 5.80 -8.02 7.30
N VAL A 63 4.52 -7.97 6.93
CA VAL A 63 3.59 -6.92 7.37
C VAL A 63 3.27 -7.04 8.86
N GLU A 64 3.01 -8.24 9.36
CA GLU A 64 2.74 -8.48 10.78
C GLU A 64 3.96 -8.13 11.64
N ALA A 65 5.16 -8.52 11.22
CA ALA A 65 6.40 -8.15 11.88
C ALA A 65 6.60 -6.62 11.88
N ALA A 66 6.33 -5.94 10.77
CA ALA A 66 6.43 -4.48 10.68
C ALA A 66 5.44 -3.77 11.60
N GLN A 67 4.20 -4.27 11.71
CA GLN A 67 3.19 -3.73 12.63
C GLN A 67 3.57 -3.98 14.10
N ALA A 68 3.98 -5.20 14.44
CA ALA A 68 4.37 -5.57 15.80
C ALA A 68 5.56 -4.75 16.31
N LEU A 69 6.55 -4.50 15.43
CA LEU A 69 7.74 -3.73 15.73
C LEU A 69 7.57 -2.22 15.50
N ARG A 70 6.39 -1.76 15.06
CA ARG A 70 6.10 -0.36 14.69
C ARG A 70 7.14 0.23 13.73
N ILE A 71 7.52 -0.55 12.73
CA ILE A 71 8.47 -0.15 11.71
C ILE A 71 7.78 0.81 10.73
N ASN A 72 8.49 1.89 10.36
CA ASN A 72 7.97 2.92 9.45
C ASN A 72 8.15 2.58 7.97
N TYR A 73 9.15 1.74 7.64
CA TYR A 73 9.53 1.43 6.27
C TYR A 73 9.80 -0.06 6.06
N ILE A 74 9.23 -0.62 4.99
CA ILE A 74 9.58 -1.96 4.49
C ILE A 74 10.31 -1.78 3.16
N LEU A 75 11.57 -2.21 3.10
CA LEU A 75 12.37 -2.21 1.88
C LEU A 75 12.23 -3.54 1.15
N VAL A 76 11.79 -3.49 -0.10
CA VAL A 76 11.61 -4.67 -0.95
C VAL A 76 12.51 -4.57 -2.16
N THR A 77 13.45 -5.51 -2.30
CA THR A 77 14.28 -5.64 -3.50
C THR A 77 13.68 -6.67 -4.43
N MET A 78 13.39 -6.32 -5.69
CA MET A 78 12.92 -7.33 -6.64
C MET A 78 13.26 -7.02 -8.10
N GLN A 79 13.11 -8.03 -8.96
CA GLN A 79 13.30 -7.91 -10.41
C GLN A 79 12.02 -7.81 -11.24
N SER A 80 10.83 -8.18 -10.74
CA SER A 80 9.60 -8.32 -11.56
C SER A 80 8.32 -7.59 -11.07
N GLY A 81 8.40 -6.67 -10.10
CA GLY A 81 7.28 -5.83 -9.61
C GLY A 81 6.17 -6.47 -8.75
N GLY A 82 6.06 -7.80 -8.67
CA GLY A 82 5.02 -8.52 -7.91
C GLY A 82 5.01 -8.32 -6.37
N THR A 83 6.16 -8.38 -5.70
CA THR A 83 6.28 -8.36 -4.23
C THR A 83 5.83 -7.06 -3.54
N PRO A 84 6.20 -5.84 -3.99
CA PRO A 84 5.69 -4.61 -3.38
C PRO A 84 4.18 -4.46 -3.61
N ARG A 85 3.64 -5.01 -4.71
CA ARG A 85 2.20 -5.04 -4.97
C ARG A 85 1.48 -5.95 -3.97
N LEU A 86 2.05 -7.11 -3.65
CA LEU A 86 1.53 -8.02 -2.62
C LEU A 86 1.51 -7.36 -1.24
N ILE A 87 2.59 -6.69 -0.85
CA ILE A 87 2.69 -6.02 0.46
C ILE A 87 1.73 -4.82 0.53
N SER A 88 1.62 -4.04 -0.55
CA SER A 88 0.69 -2.89 -0.62
C SER A 88 -0.78 -3.29 -0.43
N ARG A 89 -1.17 -4.52 -0.80
CA ARG A 89 -2.55 -5.02 -0.60
C ARG A 89 -2.96 -5.08 0.87
N PHE A 90 -2.01 -5.23 1.79
CA PHE A 90 -2.30 -5.27 3.23
C PHE A 90 -2.49 -3.87 3.84
N LYS A 91 -2.14 -2.80 3.09
CA LYS A 91 -2.36 -1.38 3.42
C LYS A 91 -2.06 -1.05 4.89
N SER A 92 -0.89 -1.49 5.34
CA SER A 92 -0.50 -1.65 6.75
C SER A 92 -0.08 -0.37 7.48
N GLY A 93 -0.32 0.82 6.92
CA GLY A 93 0.18 2.10 7.47
C GLY A 93 1.70 2.29 7.33
N THR A 94 2.43 1.22 7.03
CA THR A 94 3.88 1.24 6.79
C THR A 94 4.18 1.62 5.34
N THR A 95 5.16 2.50 5.13
CA THR A 95 5.57 2.90 3.78
C THR A 95 6.41 1.79 3.14
N THR A 96 5.95 1.26 2.01
CA THR A 96 6.71 0.27 1.22
C THR A 96 7.61 0.97 0.23
N CYS A 97 8.92 0.76 0.33
CA CYS A 97 9.90 1.25 -0.63
C CYS A 97 10.36 0.08 -1.50
N SER A 98 10.17 0.17 -2.81
CA SER A 98 10.67 -0.82 -3.77
C SER A 98 11.97 -0.37 -4.42
N LYS A 99 12.94 -1.27 -4.52
CA LYS A 99 14.13 -1.09 -5.36
C LYS A 99 14.13 -2.15 -6.44
N THR A 100 14.16 -1.70 -7.70
CA THR A 100 14.23 -2.56 -8.88
C THR A 100 15.51 -2.32 -9.67
N GLY A 101 16.08 -3.39 -10.23
CA GLY A 101 17.18 -3.32 -11.21
C GLY A 101 16.70 -3.07 -12.64
N CYS A 102 15.39 -3.16 -12.88
CA CYS A 102 14.74 -2.96 -14.18
C CYS A 102 13.92 -1.66 -14.13
N PRO A 103 14.20 -0.65 -14.98
CA PRO A 103 13.55 0.67 -14.91
C PRO A 103 12.07 0.65 -15.31
N GLU A 104 11.63 -0.33 -16.09
CA GLU A 104 10.25 -0.48 -16.58
C GLU A 104 9.22 -0.79 -15.47
N ILE A 105 9.70 -1.06 -14.25
CA ILE A 105 8.92 -1.54 -13.12
C ILE A 105 8.68 -0.43 -12.08
N VAL A 106 9.25 0.76 -12.29
CA VAL A 106 9.01 1.93 -11.43
C VAL A 106 7.76 2.67 -11.92
N PRO A 107 6.67 2.72 -11.14
CA PRO A 107 5.48 3.50 -11.49
C PRO A 107 5.67 5.01 -11.32
#